data_AF-A0A959PK57-F1
#
_entry.id   AF-A0A959PK57-F1
#
_cell.length_a   1.000
_cell.length_b   1.000
_cell.length_c   1.000
_cell.angle_alpha   90.00
_cell.angle_beta   90.00
_cell.angle_gamma   90.00
#
_symmetry.space_group_name_H-M   'P 1'
#
loop_
_entity.id
_entity.type
_entity.pdbx_description
1 polymer ?
#
loop_
_entity_poly.entity_id
_entity_poly.type
_entity_poly.pdbx_seq_one_letter_code
_entity_poly.pdbx_strand_id
1 'polypeptide(L)' 'MFTKDKNTTIAGILAFISLLAGQLQSMFDADPLTNPEWSLIVSALFVLIGLFRAKDSANEEPTEFNRRNT' A
#
# COMPACT_ATOMS: atom_id res chain seq x y z
N MET A 1 -8.89 -5.12 -21.14
CA MET A 1 -9.09 -3.80 -20.52
C MET A 1 -8.35 -3.78 -19.18
N PHE A 2 -7.06 -3.47 -19.18
CA PHE A 2 -6.28 -3.36 -17.94
C PHE A 2 -6.40 -1.92 -17.43
N THR A 3 -7.14 -1.77 -16.33
CA THR A 3 -7.36 -0.48 -15.65
C THR A 3 -6.04 0.00 -15.05
N LYS A 4 -5.56 1.14 -15.55
CA LYS A 4 -4.21 1.70 -15.44
C LYS A 4 -3.57 1.71 -14.04
N ASP A 5 -4.35 1.71 -12.96
CA ASP A 5 -3.82 1.96 -11.60
C ASP A 5 -4.27 0.97 -10.51
N LYS A 6 -5.07 -0.05 -10.85
CA LYS A 6 -5.54 -1.03 -9.86
C LYS A 6 -4.44 -2.01 -9.44
N ASN A 7 -3.52 -2.32 -10.35
CA ASN A 7 -2.52 -3.36 -10.13
C ASN A 7 -1.51 -2.96 -9.04
N THR A 8 -1.09 -1.70 -8.96
CA THR A 8 -0.12 -1.21 -7.96
C THR A 8 -0.72 -1.17 -6.55
N THR A 9 -2.01 -0.80 -6.43
CA THR A 9 -2.73 -0.83 -5.15
C THR A 9 -2.92 -2.26 -4.67
N ILE A 10 -3.29 -3.18 -5.57
CA ILE A 10 -3.43 -4.61 -5.26
C ILE A 10 -2.08 -5.20 -4.86
N ALA A 11 -0.99 -4.87 -5.56
CA ALA A 11 0.36 -5.31 -5.20
C ALA A 11 0.79 -4.81 -3.81
N GLY A 12 0.48 -3.55 -3.47
CA GLY A 12 0.75 -2.99 -2.14
C GLY A 12 -0.04 -3.69 -1.02
N ILE A 13 -1.32 -4.00 -1.26
CA ILE A 13 -2.15 -4.75 -0.29
C ILE A 13 -1.62 -6.18 -0.12
N LEU A 14 -1.28 -6.86 -1.20
CA LEU A 14 -0.71 -8.22 -1.13
C LEU A 14 0.63 -8.23 -0.39
N ALA A 15 1.50 -7.25 -0.61
CA ALA A 15 2.76 -7.10 0.12
C ALA A 15 2.52 -6.92 1.63
N PHE A 16 1.53 -6.12 2.02
CA PHE A 16 1.17 -5.94 3.43
C PHE A 16 0.61 -7.23 4.06
N ILE A 17 -0.24 -7.97 3.34
CA ILE A 17 -0.76 -9.26 3.81
C ILE A 17 0.37 -10.28 4.01
N SER A 18 1.34 -10.35 3.09
CA SER A 18 2.52 -11.21 3.24
C SER A 18 3.39 -10.83 4.43
N LEU A 19 3.52 -9.53 4.72
CA LEU A 19 4.21 -9.04 5.91
C LEU A 19 3.49 -9.45 7.20
N LEU A 20 2.15 -9.33 7.24
CA LEU A 20 1.35 -9.76 8.38
C LEU A 20 1.42 -11.26 8.64
N ALA A 21 1.62 -12.10 7.61
CA ALA A 21 1.70 -13.55 7.80
C ALA A 21 2.85 -13.97 8.74
N GLY A 22 4.02 -13.37 8.60
CA GLY A 22 5.16 -13.65 9.49
C GLY A 22 4.93 -13.15 10.92
N GLN A 23 4.24 -12.02 11.06
CA GLN A 23 3.88 -11.46 12.37
C GLN A 23 2.77 -12.27 13.05
N LEU A 24 1.77 -12.76 12.31
CA LEU A 24 0.74 -13.64 12.85
C LEU A 24 1.32 -14.99 13.28
N GLN A 25 2.27 -15.54 12.53
CA GLN A 25 3.00 -16.75 12.97
C GLN A 25 3.71 -16.53 14.30
N SER A 26 4.33 -15.36 14.49
CA SER A 26 4.98 -15.01 15.75
C SER A 26 4.01 -14.92 16.94
N MET A 27 2.73 -14.61 16.70
CA MET A 27 1.70 -14.59 17.75
C MET A 27 1.19 -15.99 18.16
N PHE A 28 1.37 -16.99 17.30
CA PHE A 28 0.99 -18.38 17.58
C PHE A 28 2.19 -19.27 17.91
N ASP A 29 3.39 -18.71 17.97
CA ASP A 29 4.57 -19.40 18.44
C ASP A 29 4.50 -19.56 19.97
N ALA A 30 4.94 -20.72 20.49
CA ALA A 30 4.90 -21.03 21.92
C ALA A 30 6.09 -20.44 22.69
N ASP A 31 6.95 -19.68 22.01
CA ASP A 31 8.15 -19.06 22.59
C ASP A 31 7.82 -17.69 23.22
N PRO A 32 8.02 -17.52 24.54
CA PRO A 32 7.81 -16.25 25.23
C PRO A 32 8.80 -15.14 24.85
N LEU A 33 9.86 -15.44 24.10
CA LEU A 33 10.80 -14.44 23.57
C LEU A 33 10.39 -13.92 22.19
N THR A 34 9.44 -14.58 21.53
CA THR A 34 8.94 -14.18 20.22
C THR A 34 7.98 -13.00 20.38
N ASN A 35 8.48 -11.78 20.11
CA ASN A 35 7.68 -10.56 20.09
C ASN A 35 7.49 -10.08 18.65
N PRO A 36 6.23 -9.84 18.21
CA PRO A 36 5.97 -9.24 16.91
C PRO A 36 6.56 -7.83 16.80
N GLU A 37 7.06 -7.50 15.60
CA GLU A 37 7.65 -6.20 15.29
C GLU A 37 6.54 -5.17 14.98
N TRP A 38 5.87 -4.67 16.02
CA TRP A 38 4.75 -3.73 15.89
C TRP A 38 5.13 -2.42 15.21
N SER A 39 6.38 -1.97 15.37
CA SER A 39 6.90 -0.78 14.69
C SER A 39 6.87 -0.94 13.16
N LEU A 40 7.20 -2.14 12.66
CA LEU A 40 7.17 -2.47 11.25
C LEU A 40 5.74 -2.45 10.71
N ILE A 41 4.78 -3.00 11.46
CA ILE A 41 3.36 -3.02 11.09
C ILE A 41 2.81 -1.60 10.97
N VAL A 42 3.08 -0.74 11.96
CA VAL A 42 2.64 0.67 11.95
C VAL A 42 3.26 1.43 10.77
N SER A 43 4.55 1.26 10.52
CA SER A 43 5.24 1.88 9.38
C SER A 43 4.63 1.43 8.05
N ALA A 44 4.33 0.14 7.90
CA ALA A 44 3.72 -0.41 6.70
C ALA A 44 2.28 0.12 6.47
N LEU A 45 1.52 0.41 7.53
CA LEU A 45 0.22 1.07 7.42
C LEU A 45 0.34 2.50 6.87
N PHE A 46 1.31 3.28 7.35
CA PHE A 46 1.57 4.62 6.82
C PHE A 46 1.98 4.59 5.34
N VAL A 47 2.78 3.61 4.94
CA VAL A 47 3.16 3.39 3.53
C VAL A 47 1.94 3.07 2.67
N LEU A 48 1.03 2.20 3.14
CA LEU A 48 -0.21 1.87 2.45
C LEU A 48 -1.09 3.10 2.23
N ILE A 49 -1.26 3.93 3.26
CA ILE A 49 -2.03 5.19 3.17
C ILE A 49 -1.40 6.14 2.16
N GLY A 50 -0.06 6.28 2.18
CA GLY A 50 0.68 7.08 1.20
C GLY A 50 0.50 6.58 -0.23
N LEU A 51 0.51 5.26 -0.44
CA LEU A 51 0.31 4.63 -1.75
C LEU A 51 -1.10 4.88 -2.30
N PHE A 52 -2.12 4.80 -1.44
CA PHE A 52 -3.50 5.15 -1.81
C PHE A 52 -3.63 6.61 -2.24
N ARG A 53 -3.01 7.53 -1.50
CA ARG A 53 -3.09 8.98 -1.78
C ARG A 53 -2.33 9.38 -3.04
N ALA A 54 -1.19 8.74 -3.33
CA ALA A 54 -0.43 8.96 -4.57
C ALA A 54 -1.18 8.50 -5.83
N LYS A 55 -1.97 7.43 -5.72
CA LYS A 55 -2.83 6.94 -6.81
C LYS A 55 -3.88 7.98 -7.20
N ASP A 56 -4.43 8.71 -6.23
CA ASP A 56 -5.47 9.71 -6.50
C ASP A 56 -4.89 10.96 -7.20
N SER A 57 -3.65 11.38 -6.88
CA SER A 57 -3.03 12.54 -7.55
C SER A 57 -2.59 12.28 -8.99
N ALA A 58 -2.33 11.02 -9.36
CA ALA A 58 -1.91 10.66 -10.72
C ALA A 58 -3.04 10.75 -11.77
N ASN A 59 -4.29 10.93 -11.32
CA ASN A 59 -5.47 11.09 -12.19
C ASN A 59 -5.82 12.56 -12.49
N GLU A 60 -5.05 13.52 -11.94
CA GLU A 60 -5.23 14.94 -12.23
C GLU A 60 -4.41 15.32 -13.47
N GLU A 61 -4.97 15.07 -14.67
CA GLU A 61 -4.44 15.66 -15.90
C GLU A 61 -4.74 17.18 -15.94
N PRO A 62 -3.81 18.03 -16.44
CA PRO A 62 -4.08 19.44 -16.67
C PRO A 62 -5.01 19.61 -17.89
N THR A 63 -6.33 19.60 -17.65
CA THR A 63 -7.37 19.72 -18.69
C THR A 63 -7.62 21.13 -19.23
N GLU A 64 -6.79 22.12 -18.88
CA GLU A 64 -7.07 23.54 -19.20
C GLU A 64 -6.08 24.22 -20.16
N PHE A 65 -4.85 23.72 -20.34
CA PHE A 65 -3.90 24.40 -21.23
C PHE A 65 -4.05 24.01 -22.71
N ASN A 66 -4.58 22.84 -23.04
CA ASN A 66 -4.71 22.39 -24.44
C ASN A 66 -6.03 22.79 -25.12
N ARG A 67 -7.04 23.25 -24.36
CA ARG A 67 -8.34 23.67 -24.91
C ARG A 67 -8.35 25.08 -25.50
N ARG A 68 -7.30 25.88 -25.31
CA ARG A 68 -7.23 27.27 -25.79
C ARG A 68 -6.50 27.42 -27.13
N ASN A 69 -6.07 26.31 -27.75
CA ASN A 69 -5.04 26.32 -28.80
C ASN A 69 -5.49 25.61 -30.09
N THR A 70 -6.77 25.25 -30.20
CA THR A 70 -7.38 24.64 -31.39
C THR A 70 -8.59 25.43 -31.84
#